data_AF-A0A7C4K033-F1
#
_entry.id   AF-A0A7C4K033-F1
#
_cell.length_a   1.000
_cell.length_b   1.000
_cell.length_c   1.000
_cell.angle_alpha   90.00
_cell.angle_beta   90.00
_cell.angle_gamma   90.00
#
_symmetry.space_group_name_H-M   'P 1'
#
loop_
_entity.id
_entity.type
_entity.pdbx_description
1 polymer ?
#
loop_
_entity_poly.entity_id
_entity_poly.type
_entity_poly.pdbx_seq_one_letter_code
_entity_poly.pdbx_strand_id
1 'polypeptide(L)'
;MYVSVQFKLQLNSSDRKKLLELMRKQSSAIRSAYKLLRDKNSHNQIYQKLRQLFPDLPTKYIDSAIYKAKQYPTDKKVVFGGKTLFEKLCKNRDKKSREKLKRKWKELRQGTLISVGSKADKGNRLIRFESINGKLHLRITTGNRE
;
A
#
# COMPACT_ATOMS: atom_id res chain seq x y z
N MET A 1 3.79 -18.85 -16.77
CA MET A 1 2.35 -18.49 -16.79
C MET A 1 2.04 -17.67 -15.55
N TYR A 2 1.53 -16.44 -15.70
CA TYR A 2 1.08 -15.63 -14.57
C TYR A 2 -0.43 -15.76 -14.46
N VAL A 3 -0.92 -16.25 -13.32
CA VAL A 3 -2.35 -16.33 -13.03
C VAL A 3 -2.70 -15.14 -12.14
N SER A 4 -3.66 -14.34 -12.56
CA SER A 4 -4.21 -13.25 -11.75
C SER A 4 -5.65 -13.58 -11.37
N VAL A 5 -5.96 -13.45 -10.09
CA VAL A 5 -7.32 -13.63 -9.55
C VAL A 5 -7.76 -12.34 -8.87
N GLN A 6 -9.03 -11.99 -9.01
CA GLN A 6 -9.61 -10.78 -8.42
C GLN A 6 -10.89 -11.15 -7.68
N PHE A 7 -11.04 -10.60 -6.48
CA PHE A 7 -12.18 -10.88 -5.61
C PHE A 7 -12.73 -9.59 -5.02
N LYS A 8 -14.05 -9.58 -4.78
CA LYS A 8 -14.67 -8.54 -3.96
C LYS A 8 -14.45 -8.90 -2.49
N LEU A 9 -13.85 -7.99 -1.74
CA LEU A 9 -13.60 -8.18 -0.32
C LEU A 9 -14.81 -7.72 0.51
N GLN A 10 -15.34 -8.61 1.34
CA GLN A 10 -16.34 -8.27 2.37
C GLN A 10 -15.63 -8.17 3.71
N LEU A 11 -15.83 -7.05 4.43
CA LEU A 11 -15.16 -6.77 5.70
C LEU A 11 -16.19 -6.30 6.72
N ASN A 12 -16.06 -6.76 7.97
CA ASN A 12 -16.75 -6.14 9.09
C ASN A 12 -16.12 -4.75 9.40
N SER A 13 -16.78 -3.97 10.27
CA SER A 13 -16.36 -2.61 10.59
C SER A 13 -14.97 -2.54 11.26
N SER A 14 -14.65 -3.50 12.12
CA SER A 14 -13.37 -3.57 12.86
C SER A 14 -12.20 -3.86 11.93
N ASP A 15 -12.29 -4.92 11.13
CA ASP A 15 -11.26 -5.33 10.16
C ASP A 15 -11.05 -4.27 9.10
N ARG A 16 -12.13 -3.61 8.66
CA ARG A 16 -12.04 -2.48 7.74
C ARG A 16 -11.20 -1.34 8.31
N LYS A 17 -11.37 -1.01 9.60
CA LYS A 17 -10.58 0.04 10.26
C LYS A 17 -9.11 -0.35 10.33
N LYS A 18 -8.80 -1.57 10.78
CA LYS A 18 -7.43 -2.11 10.86
C LYS A 18 -6.75 -2.13 9.46
N LEU A 19 -7.48 -2.57 8.43
CA LEU A 19 -6.96 -2.62 7.06
C LEU A 19 -6.68 -1.23 6.49
N LEU A 20 -7.60 -0.26 6.68
CA LEU A 20 -7.40 1.10 6.20
C LEU A 20 -6.21 1.78 6.88
N GLU A 21 -5.99 1.53 8.17
CA GLU A 21 -4.81 2.03 8.87
C GLU A 21 -3.52 1.44 8.30
N LEU A 22 -3.49 0.13 8.09
CA LEU A 22 -2.34 -0.56 7.48
C LEU A 22 -2.05 -0.04 6.07
N MET A 23 -3.07 0.09 5.22
CA MET A 23 -2.96 0.65 3.87
C MET A 23 -2.40 2.08 3.90
N ARG A 24 -2.87 2.92 4.83
CA ARG A 24 -2.37 4.28 5.02
C ARG A 24 -0.89 4.29 5.40
N LYS A 25 -0.48 3.44 6.36
CA LYS A 25 0.92 3.31 6.81
C LYS A 25 1.81 2.85 5.66
N GLN A 26 1.44 1.77 4.97
CA GLN A 26 2.23 1.26 3.84
C GLN A 26 2.30 2.26 2.68
N SER A 27 1.19 2.93 2.36
CA SER A 27 1.20 3.98 1.33
C SER A 27 2.14 5.13 1.70
N SER A 28 2.32 5.42 2.99
CA SER A 28 3.33 6.37 3.46
C SER A 28 4.75 5.82 3.25
N ALA A 29 5.00 4.57 3.62
CA ALA A 29 6.28 3.91 3.40
C ALA A 29 6.68 3.88 1.91
N ILE A 30 5.74 3.61 0.99
CA ILE A 30 5.99 3.64 -0.47
C ILE A 30 6.45 5.03 -0.92
N ARG A 31 5.83 6.10 -0.44
CA ARG A 31 6.22 7.48 -0.81
C ARG A 31 7.58 7.85 -0.24
N SER A 32 7.86 7.48 1.00
CA SER A 32 9.16 7.67 1.63
C SER A 32 10.25 6.90 0.89
N ALA A 33 9.98 5.64 0.53
CA ALA A 33 10.87 4.81 -0.27
C ALA A 33 11.16 5.46 -1.63
N TYR A 34 10.12 5.92 -2.32
CA TYR A 34 10.26 6.61 -3.60
C TYR A 34 11.10 7.88 -3.51
N LYS A 35 10.93 8.69 -2.46
CA LYS A 35 11.78 9.87 -2.22
C LYS A 35 13.26 9.46 -2.12
N LEU A 36 13.56 8.46 -1.30
CA LEU A 36 14.94 7.99 -1.09
C LEU A 36 15.54 7.33 -2.34
N LEU A 37 14.73 6.64 -3.15
CA LEU A 37 15.15 6.11 -4.45
C LEU A 37 15.56 7.22 -5.42
N ARG A 38 14.84 8.35 -5.43
CA ARG A 38 15.22 9.51 -6.24
C ARG A 38 16.54 10.15 -5.77
N ASP A 39 16.81 10.07 -4.48
CA ASP A 39 18.06 10.52 -3.87
C ASP A 39 19.21 9.49 -4.06
N LYS A 40 19.04 8.50 -4.97
CA LYS A 40 20.03 7.46 -5.33
C LYS A 40 20.53 6.60 -4.16
N ASN A 41 19.73 6.44 -3.10
CA ASN A 41 20.09 5.57 -1.97
C ASN A 41 20.07 4.09 -2.39
N SER A 42 20.97 3.30 -1.81
CA SER A 42 20.96 1.84 -1.95
C SER A 42 19.72 1.22 -1.29
N HIS A 43 19.37 0.00 -1.69
CA HIS A 43 18.24 -0.74 -1.11
C HIS A 43 18.37 -0.88 0.42
N ASN A 44 19.55 -1.20 0.92
CA ASN A 44 19.79 -1.40 2.36
C ASN A 44 19.61 -0.10 3.15
N GLN A 45 20.11 1.03 2.64
CA GLN A 45 19.90 2.34 3.27
C GLN A 45 18.42 2.70 3.34
N ILE A 46 17.68 2.47 2.26
CA ILE A 46 16.23 2.70 2.22
C ILE A 46 15.51 1.81 3.23
N TYR A 47 15.84 0.52 3.26
CA TYR A 47 15.25 -0.43 4.18
C TYR A 47 15.44 -0.02 5.64
N GLN A 48 16.68 0.30 6.04
CA GLN A 48 16.99 0.71 7.41
C GLN A 48 16.24 1.99 7.80
N LYS A 49 16.23 2.99 6.91
CA LYS A 49 15.52 4.24 7.16
C LYS A 49 14.01 4.06 7.25
N LEU A 50 13.41 3.21 6.42
CA LEU A 50 11.99 2.89 6.52
C LEU A 50 11.66 2.12 7.80
N ARG A 51 12.54 1.22 8.25
CA ARG A 51 12.35 0.48 9.50
C ARG A 51 12.34 1.40 10.72
N GLN A 52 13.17 2.45 10.71
CA GLN A 52 13.15 3.49 11.73
C GLN A 52 11.88 4.37 11.67
N LEU A 53 11.44 4.73 10.46
CA LEU A 53 10.26 5.59 10.26
C LEU A 53 8.92 4.87 10.50
N PHE A 54 8.89 3.55 10.35
CA PHE A 54 7.68 2.72 10.44
C PHE A 54 7.92 1.47 11.29
N PRO A 55 8.22 1.63 12.61
CA PRO A 55 8.57 0.49 13.47
C PRO A 55 7.43 -0.53 13.62
N ASP A 56 6.18 -0.07 13.57
CA ASP A 56 5.00 -0.92 13.72
C ASP A 56 4.61 -1.65 12.42
N LEU A 57 5.27 -1.36 11.30
CA LEU A 57 4.95 -1.97 10.02
C LEU A 57 5.76 -3.26 9.85
N PRO A 58 5.13 -4.43 9.64
CA PRO A 58 5.86 -5.66 9.38
C PRO A 58 6.93 -5.51 8.31
N THR A 59 8.10 -6.07 8.56
CA THR A 59 9.30 -5.92 7.71
C THR A 59 9.05 -6.31 6.25
N LYS A 60 8.27 -7.36 6.01
CA LYS A 60 7.90 -7.79 4.64
C LYS A 60 7.01 -6.77 3.91
N TYR A 61 6.22 -5.95 4.62
CA TYR A 61 5.53 -4.82 4.00
C TYR A 61 6.46 -3.67 3.66
N ILE A 62 7.56 -3.48 4.40
CA ILE A 62 8.62 -2.52 4.04
C ILE A 62 9.29 -2.94 2.74
N ASP A 63 9.70 -4.21 2.62
CA ASP A 63 10.27 -4.74 1.38
C ASP A 63 9.31 -4.58 0.21
N SER A 64 8.03 -4.91 0.43
CA SER A 64 6.97 -4.76 -0.56
C SER A 64 6.73 -3.29 -0.94
N ALA A 65 6.89 -2.36 0.01
CA ALA A 65 6.80 -0.92 -0.24
C ALA A 65 7.96 -0.43 -1.11
N ILE A 66 9.19 -0.89 -0.85
CA ILE A 66 10.35 -0.58 -1.69
C ILE A 66 10.18 -1.17 -3.09
N TYR A 67 9.73 -2.42 -3.19
CA TYR A 67 9.41 -3.06 -4.46
C TYR A 67 8.40 -2.24 -5.26
N LYS A 68 7.31 -1.81 -4.61
CA LYS A 68 6.30 -0.96 -5.26
C LYS A 68 6.85 0.40 -5.65
N ALA A 69 7.71 1.00 -4.82
CA ALA A 69 8.32 2.29 -5.08
C ALA A 69 9.23 2.26 -6.32
N LYS A 70 9.95 1.16 -6.56
CA LYS A 70 10.79 0.95 -7.75
C LYS A 70 10.01 0.90 -9.07
N GLN A 71 8.70 0.63 -9.03
CA GLN A 71 7.84 0.62 -10.23
C GLN A 71 7.51 2.03 -10.71
N TYR A 72 7.76 3.06 -9.90
CA TYR A 72 7.53 4.44 -10.31
C TYR A 72 8.75 5.01 -11.03
N PRO A 73 8.54 5.85 -12.06
CA PRO A 73 9.62 6.52 -12.76
C PRO A 73 10.35 7.48 -11.81
N THR A 74 11.68 7.36 -11.73
CA THR A 74 12.56 8.14 -10.86
C THR A 74 13.07 9.43 -11.51
N ASP A 75 13.03 9.49 -12.84
CA ASP A 75 13.39 10.63 -13.70
C ASP A 75 12.44 11.83 -13.53
N LYS A 76 11.18 11.59 -13.19
CA LYS A 76 10.14 12.62 -13.07
C LYS A 76 9.48 12.61 -11.70
N LYS A 77 8.88 13.75 -11.33
CA LYS A 77 8.07 13.86 -10.11
C LYS A 77 6.74 13.12 -10.28
N VAL A 78 6.43 12.23 -9.35
CA VAL A 78 5.15 11.49 -9.33
C VAL A 78 4.15 12.13 -8.37
N VAL A 79 2.93 12.35 -8.87
CA VAL A 79 1.77 12.73 -8.05
C VAL A 79 1.01 11.47 -7.64
N PHE A 80 1.25 11.00 -6.42
CA PHE A 80 0.54 9.84 -5.86
C PHE A 80 -0.97 10.11 -5.76
N GLY A 81 -1.77 9.14 -6.20
CA GLY A 81 -3.23 9.29 -6.35
C GLY A 81 -3.69 9.83 -7.72
N GLY A 82 -2.75 10.11 -8.63
CA GLY A 82 -3.01 10.50 -10.01
C GLY A 82 -2.93 12.01 -10.24
N LYS A 83 -2.08 12.42 -11.20
CA LYS A 83 -1.85 13.83 -11.57
C LYS A 83 -3.13 14.51 -12.06
N THR A 84 -3.83 13.91 -13.02
CA THR A 84 -5.09 14.44 -13.56
C THR A 84 -6.17 14.62 -12.50
N LEU A 85 -6.29 13.68 -11.55
CA LEU A 85 -7.25 13.80 -10.45
C LEU A 85 -6.86 14.93 -9.49
N PHE A 86 -5.57 15.05 -9.19
CA PHE A 86 -5.06 16.13 -8.35
C PHE A 86 -5.28 17.51 -9.00
N GLU A 87 -4.99 17.66 -10.29
CA GLU A 87 -5.22 18.92 -11.02
C GLU A 87 -6.72 19.29 -11.05
N LYS A 88 -7.61 18.32 -11.30
CA LYS A 88 -9.06 18.52 -11.21
C LYS A 88 -9.47 18.96 -9.81
N LEU A 89 -8.90 18.35 -8.77
CA LEU A 89 -9.16 18.72 -7.39
C LEU A 89 -8.71 20.17 -7.08
N CYS A 90 -7.56 20.60 -7.57
CA CYS A 90 -7.06 21.97 -7.39
C CYS A 90 -7.93 23.01 -8.09
N LYS A 91 -8.40 22.72 -9.32
CA LYS A 91 -9.21 23.64 -10.14
C LYS A 91 -10.68 23.72 -9.71
N ASN A 92 -11.20 22.72 -8.99
CA ASN A 92 -12.61 22.69 -8.62
C ASN A 92 -12.95 23.67 -7.49
N ARG A 93 -13.87 24.61 -7.78
CA ARG A 93 -14.38 25.63 -6.84
C ARG A 93 -15.65 25.20 -6.10
N ASP A 94 -16.41 24.24 -6.63
CA ASP A 94 -17.63 23.73 -5.99
C ASP A 94 -17.30 22.84 -4.78
N LYS A 95 -17.85 23.16 -3.61
CA LYS A 95 -17.58 22.47 -2.34
C LYS A 95 -17.99 21.00 -2.39
N LYS A 96 -19.18 20.69 -2.93
CA LYS A 96 -19.74 19.32 -2.92
C LYS A 96 -18.94 18.40 -3.84
N SER A 97 -18.63 18.85 -5.04
CA SER A 97 -17.83 18.11 -6.02
C SER A 97 -16.38 17.97 -5.57
N ARG A 98 -15.81 19.01 -4.93
CA ARG A 98 -14.46 18.98 -4.36
C ARG A 98 -14.33 17.92 -3.27
N GLU A 99 -15.30 17.77 -2.37
CA GLU A 99 -15.26 16.71 -1.35
C GLU A 99 -15.27 15.31 -1.95
N LYS A 100 -16.07 15.06 -2.99
CA LYS A 100 -16.06 13.78 -3.73
C LYS A 100 -14.69 13.51 -4.36
N LEU A 101 -14.08 14.52 -4.98
CA LEU A 101 -12.74 14.41 -5.57
C LEU A 101 -11.65 14.17 -4.51
N LYS A 102 -11.72 14.85 -3.36
CA LYS A 102 -10.80 14.62 -2.23
C LYS A 102 -10.87 13.18 -1.76
N ARG A 103 -12.09 12.65 -1.57
CA ARG A 103 -12.29 11.26 -1.17
C ARG A 103 -11.69 10.30 -2.19
N LYS A 104 -12.00 10.46 -3.47
CA LYS A 104 -11.46 9.62 -4.55
C LYS A 104 -9.92 9.69 -4.62
N TRP A 105 -9.34 10.88 -4.47
CA TRP A 105 -7.89 11.06 -4.48
C TRP A 105 -7.23 10.41 -3.27
N LYS A 106 -7.83 10.53 -2.08
CA LYS A 106 -7.38 9.86 -0.86
C LYS A 106 -7.43 8.35 -1.01
N GLU A 107 -8.52 7.80 -1.55
CA GLU A 107 -8.67 6.36 -1.81
C GLU A 107 -7.59 5.85 -2.79
N LEU A 108 -7.34 6.54 -3.91
CA LEU A 108 -6.27 6.15 -4.84
C LEU A 108 -4.86 6.32 -4.26
N ARG A 109 -4.66 7.28 -3.35
CA ARG A 109 -3.35 7.56 -2.74
C ARG A 109 -3.01 6.63 -1.57
N GLN A 110 -4.01 6.15 -0.84
CA GLN A 110 -3.83 5.46 0.43
C GLN A 110 -4.63 4.14 0.55
N GLY A 111 -5.37 3.72 -0.47
CA GLY A 111 -6.25 2.55 -0.44
C GLY A 111 -5.66 1.28 -1.04
N THR A 112 -4.34 1.22 -1.26
CA THR A 112 -3.67 0.03 -1.79
C THR A 112 -2.78 -0.58 -0.72
N LEU A 113 -2.91 -1.90 -0.55
CA LEU A 113 -1.98 -2.73 0.19
C LEU A 113 -1.28 -3.68 -0.80
N ILE A 114 0.03 -3.82 -0.69
CA ILE A 114 0.82 -4.76 -1.48
C ILE A 114 1.66 -5.63 -0.55
N SER A 115 1.67 -6.94 -0.80
CA SER A 115 2.63 -7.85 -0.17
C SER A 115 3.20 -8.75 -1.24
N VAL A 116 4.53 -8.82 -1.32
CA VAL A 116 5.25 -9.69 -2.23
C VAL A 116 5.74 -10.91 -1.46
N GLY A 117 5.29 -12.09 -1.89
CA GLY A 117 5.76 -13.37 -1.35
C GLY A 117 7.06 -13.83 -1.99
N SER A 118 7.70 -14.85 -1.41
CA SER A 118 8.90 -15.46 -1.97
C SER A 118 8.81 -16.99 -1.96
N LYS A 119 9.53 -17.66 -2.87
CA LYS A 119 9.60 -19.13 -2.89
C LYS A 119 10.20 -19.67 -1.59
N ALA A 120 11.25 -19.02 -1.07
CA ALA A 120 11.90 -19.38 0.19
C ALA A 120 10.93 -19.29 1.39
N ASP A 121 9.99 -18.34 1.36
CA ASP A 121 9.00 -18.15 2.42
C ASP A 121 7.76 -19.05 2.28
N LYS A 122 7.73 -19.96 1.28
CA LYS A 122 6.56 -20.73 0.84
C LYS A 122 5.38 -19.84 0.41
N GLY A 123 5.68 -18.75 -0.29
CA GLY A 123 4.70 -17.80 -0.80
C GLY A 123 4.60 -16.53 0.05
N ASN A 124 3.37 -16.01 0.21
CA ASN A 124 3.12 -14.76 0.91
C ASN A 124 2.63 -15.03 2.34
N ARG A 125 3.43 -14.65 3.34
CA ARG A 125 3.10 -14.85 4.76
C ARG A 125 2.16 -13.80 5.32
N LEU A 126 2.10 -12.62 4.70
CA LEU A 126 1.33 -11.49 5.22
C LEU A 126 -0.09 -11.42 4.65
N ILE A 127 -0.26 -11.77 3.37
CA ILE A 127 -1.55 -11.75 2.68
C ILE A 127 -1.71 -13.09 1.96
N ARG A 128 -2.65 -13.93 2.42
CA ARG A 128 -2.91 -15.24 1.83
C ARG A 128 -4.35 -15.69 2.04
N PHE A 129 -4.81 -16.58 1.19
CA PHE A 129 -6.07 -17.26 1.39
C PHE A 129 -5.89 -18.44 2.35
N GLU A 130 -6.86 -18.64 3.23
CA GLU A 130 -6.96 -19.78 4.14
C GLU A 130 -8.37 -20.39 4.00
N SER A 131 -8.47 -21.72 4.02
CA SER A 131 -9.75 -22.41 4.04
C SER A 131 -10.14 -22.66 5.49
N ILE A 132 -11.25 -22.07 5.92
CA ILE A 132 -11.79 -22.20 7.27
C ILE A 132 -13.22 -22.73 7.12
N ASN A 133 -13.49 -23.93 7.64
CA ASN A 133 -14.80 -24.59 7.55
C ASN A 133 -15.36 -24.64 6.11
N GLY A 134 -14.50 -24.96 5.13
CA GLY A 134 -14.88 -25.04 3.71
C GLY A 134 -15.09 -23.69 3.02
N LYS A 135 -14.91 -22.56 3.72
CA LYS A 135 -15.00 -21.21 3.15
C LYS A 135 -13.62 -20.61 2.94
N LEU A 136 -13.46 -19.86 1.86
CA LEU A 136 -12.21 -19.17 1.55
C LEU A 136 -12.17 -17.81 2.28
N HIS A 137 -11.20 -17.64 3.17
CA HIS A 137 -10.96 -16.40 3.91
C HIS A 137 -9.65 -15.75 3.47
N LEU A 138 -9.63 -14.42 3.37
CA LEU A 138 -8.39 -13.67 3.15
C LEU A 138 -7.79 -13.29 4.51
N ARG A 139 -6.65 -13.88 4.86
CA ARG A 139 -5.88 -13.49 6.04
C ARG A 139 -4.91 -12.36 5.68
N ILE A 140 -4.97 -11.28 6.47
CA ILE A 140 -4.07 -10.14 6.37
C ILE A 140 -3.40 -9.92 7.72
N THR A 141 -2.07 -10.04 7.77
CA THR A 141 -1.29 -9.72 8.97
C THR A 141 -1.17 -8.20 9.10
N THR A 142 -1.49 -7.64 10.26
CA THR A 142 -1.49 -6.18 10.50
C THR A 142 -0.33 -5.68 11.37
N GLY A 143 0.43 -6.59 12.00
CA GLY A 143 1.65 -6.28 12.76
C GLY A 143 1.54 -6.52 14.27
N ASN A 144 0.32 -6.50 14.81
CA ASN A 144 0.08 -6.95 16.18
C ASN A 144 -0.29 -8.43 16.17
N ARG A 145 0.35 -9.22 17.05
CA ARG A 145 -0.12 -10.57 17.38
C ARG A 145 -1.38 -10.44 18.24
N GLU A 146 -2.48 -10.07 17.61
CA GLU A 146 -3.83 -10.35 18.10
C GLU A 146 -4.39 -11.53 17.31
#